data_AF-R0F8M2-F1
#
_entry.id   AF-R0F8M2-F1
#
_cell.length_a   1.000
_cell.length_b   1.000
_cell.length_c   1.000
_cell.angle_alpha   90.00
_cell.angle_beta   90.00
_cell.angle_gamma   90.00
#
_symmetry.space_group_name_H-M   'P 1'
#
loop_
_entity.id
_entity.type
_entity.pdbx_description
1 polymer ?
#
loop_
_entity_poly.entity_id
_entity_poly.type
_entity_poly.pdbx_seq_one_letter_code
_entity_poly.pdbx_strand_id
1 'polypeptide(L)' 'MTKRTSSFFLPIIFLVMFVLVEQNMGETCTAVLGSCGVIPDCSAACKAAFGPTARGFCDRDGGAGTCVCLHPCLTDNPHM' A
#
# COMPACT_ATOMS: atom_id res chain seq x y z
N MET A 1 15.42 21.58 -42.61
CA MET A 1 16.02 20.54 -41.73
C MET A 1 15.50 20.75 -40.32
N THR A 2 14.39 20.09 -39.97
CA THR A 2 13.75 20.28 -38.66
C THR A 2 14.48 19.44 -37.62
N LYS A 3 15.28 20.08 -36.78
CA LYS A 3 15.89 19.47 -35.59
C LYS A 3 14.77 19.03 -34.64
N ARG A 4 14.27 17.80 -34.82
CA ARG A 4 13.46 17.09 -33.80
C ARG A 4 14.42 16.61 -32.71
N THR A 5 14.88 17.54 -31.87
CA THR A 5 15.77 17.20 -30.74
C THR A 5 15.05 17.33 -29.39
N SER A 6 13.71 17.39 -29.37
CA SER A 6 12.97 17.68 -28.15
C SER A 6 11.63 16.95 -28.09
N SER A 7 11.66 15.61 -28.04
CA SER A 7 10.47 14.82 -27.72
C SER A 7 10.70 13.74 -26.66
N PHE A 8 11.96 13.41 -26.34
CA PHE A 8 12.29 12.39 -25.34
C PHE A 8 12.41 12.94 -23.91
N PHE A 9 12.54 14.26 -23.73
CA PHE A 9 12.60 14.83 -22.39
C PHE A 9 11.29 14.68 -21.62
N LEU A 10 10.14 14.82 -22.30
CA LEU A 10 8.81 14.68 -21.70
C LEU A 10 8.56 13.26 -21.11
N PRO A 11 8.77 12.16 -21.86
CA PRO A 11 8.58 10.82 -21.29
C PRO A 11 9.59 10.51 -20.17
N ILE A 12 10.83 10.99 -20.27
CA ILE A 12 11.84 10.77 -19.22
C ILE A 12 11.43 11.48 -17.91
N ILE A 13 10.98 12.73 -17.98
CA ILE A 13 10.52 13.46 -16.79
C ILE A 13 9.32 12.76 -16.17
N PHE A 14 8.36 12.29 -16.98
CA PHE A 14 7.19 11.57 -16.49
C PHE A 14 7.59 10.28 -15.75
N LEU A 15 8.53 9.52 -16.31
CA LEU A 15 9.06 8.30 -15.67
C LEU A 15 9.75 8.60 -14.33
N VAL A 16 10.58 9.63 -14.28
CA VAL A 16 11.28 10.01 -13.02
C VAL A 16 10.28 10.43 -11.95
N MET A 17 9.25 11.21 -12.30
CA MET A 17 8.21 11.62 -11.36
C MET A 17 7.39 10.42 -10.87
N PHE A 18 7.05 9.48 -11.75
CA PHE A 18 6.32 8.27 -11.39
C PHE A 18 7.12 7.38 -10.43
N VAL A 19 8.41 7.15 -10.72
CA VAL A 19 9.31 6.41 -9.81
C VAL A 19 9.42 7.12 -8.47
N LEU A 20 9.51 8.45 -8.44
CA LEU A 20 9.55 9.21 -7.20
C LEU A 20 8.26 9.03 -6.37
N VAL A 21 7.09 8.98 -7.00
CA VAL A 21 5.81 8.76 -6.30
C VAL A 21 5.80 7.38 -5.64
N GLU A 22 6.18 6.33 -6.37
CA GLU A 22 6.28 4.96 -5.84
C GLU A 22 7.31 4.86 -4.69
N GLN A 23 8.44 5.57 -4.79
CA GLN A 23 9.47 5.58 -3.73
C GLN A 23 9.05 6.37 -2.47
N ASN A 24 8.16 7.35 -2.60
CA ASN A 24 7.67 8.16 -1.47
C ASN A 24 6.40 7.58 -0.82
N MET A 25 5.71 6.69 -1.51
CA MET A 25 4.67 5.85 -0.93
C MET A 25 5.39 4.70 -0.22
N GLY A 26 5.76 4.91 1.06
CA GLY A 26 6.42 3.88 1.86
C GLY A 26 5.73 2.52 1.69
N GLU A 27 6.52 1.45 1.60
CA GLU A 27 6.03 0.11 1.28
C GLU A 27 4.87 -0.26 2.22
N THR A 28 3.70 -0.49 1.62
CA THR A 28 2.49 -0.85 2.35
C THR A 28 2.31 -2.37 2.31
N CYS A 29 2.36 -2.98 3.47
CA CYS A 29 2.15 -4.41 3.66
C CYS A 29 0.67 -4.69 3.93
N THR A 30 0.21 -5.85 3.47
CA THR A 30 -1.14 -6.35 3.71
C THR A 30 -1.10 -7.51 4.71
N ALA A 31 -2.01 -7.50 5.68
CA ALA A 31 -2.15 -8.59 6.65
C ALA A 31 -3.63 -8.90 6.89
N VAL A 32 -3.94 -10.16 7.20
CA VAL A 32 -5.29 -10.62 7.51
C VAL A 32 -5.37 -11.03 8.97
N LEU A 33 -6.26 -10.41 9.76
CA LEU A 33 -6.45 -10.81 11.16
C LEU A 33 -7.51 -11.89 11.37
N GLY A 34 -8.45 -12.05 10.44
CA GLY A 34 -9.52 -13.04 10.56
C GLY A 34 -10.88 -12.53 10.11
N SER A 35 -11.96 -13.09 10.64
CA SER A 35 -13.32 -12.75 10.19
C SER A 35 -13.85 -11.46 10.84
N CYS A 36 -14.50 -10.62 10.04
CA CYS A 36 -15.21 -9.43 10.51
C CYS A 36 -16.47 -9.74 11.33
N GLY A 37 -17.00 -10.97 11.27
CA GLY A 37 -18.04 -11.40 12.21
C GLY A 37 -17.54 -11.55 13.65
N VAL A 38 -16.23 -11.74 13.83
CA VAL A 38 -15.56 -11.87 15.14
C VAL A 38 -14.85 -10.58 15.53
N ILE A 39 -14.35 -9.83 14.55
CA ILE A 39 -13.63 -8.56 14.74
C ILE A 39 -14.54 -7.40 14.29
N PRO A 40 -15.42 -6.88 15.16
CA PRO A 40 -16.40 -5.86 14.78
C PRO A 40 -15.74 -4.51 14.44
N ASP A 41 -14.58 -4.20 15.04
CA ASP A 41 -13.79 -3.01 14.71
C ASP A 41 -12.42 -3.41 14.15
N CYS A 42 -12.41 -3.76 12.85
CA CYS A 42 -11.20 -4.13 12.13
C CYS A 42 -10.16 -2.99 12.12
N SER A 43 -10.58 -1.72 12.06
CA SER A 43 -9.67 -0.58 12.04
C SER A 43 -8.91 -0.44 13.36
N ALA A 44 -9.62 -0.54 14.49
CA ALA A 44 -8.98 -0.53 15.81
C ALA A 44 -8.06 -1.74 16.00
N ALA A 45 -8.47 -2.93 15.57
CA ALA A 45 -7.66 -4.15 15.65
C ALA A 45 -6.35 -4.02 14.85
N CYS A 46 -6.41 -3.51 13.62
CA CYS A 46 -5.22 -3.26 12.80
C CYS A 46 -4.27 -2.25 13.46
N LYS A 47 -4.81 -1.18 14.06
CA LYS A 47 -3.99 -0.18 14.77
C LYS A 47 -3.33 -0.74 16.03
N ALA A 48 -4.02 -1.63 16.73
CA ALA A 48 -3.48 -2.32 17.90
C ALA A 48 -2.36 -3.30 17.50
N ALA A 49 -2.48 -3.97 16.36
CA ALA A 49 -1.50 -4.95 15.88
C ALA A 49 -0.26 -4.31 15.23
N PHE A 50 -0.46 -3.29 14.38
CA PHE A 50 0.59 -2.75 13.51
C PHE A 50 0.95 -1.28 13.78
N GLY A 51 0.31 -0.66 14.77
CA GLY A 51 0.56 0.71 15.17
C GLY A 51 -0.47 1.73 14.61
N PRO A 52 -0.43 2.98 15.08
CA PRO A 52 -1.49 3.96 14.87
C PRO A 52 -1.68 4.39 13.41
N THR A 53 -0.68 4.18 12.56
CA THR A 53 -0.71 4.50 11.12
C THR A 53 -1.36 3.39 10.28
N ALA A 54 -1.59 2.21 10.86
CA ALA A 54 -2.26 1.12 10.18
C ALA A 54 -3.74 1.44 9.90
N ARG A 55 -4.24 0.90 8.80
CA ARG A 55 -5.64 1.01 8.37
C ARG A 55 -6.23 -0.37 8.30
N GLY A 56 -7.48 -0.51 8.74
CA GLY A 56 -8.21 -1.78 8.66
C GLY A 56 -9.53 -1.61 7.94
N PHE A 57 -9.89 -2.61 7.13
CA PHE A 57 -11.19 -2.68 6.47
C PHE A 57 -11.68 -4.13 6.39
N CYS A 58 -13.00 -4.28 6.31
CA CYS A 58 -13.64 -5.57 6.09
C CYS A 58 -13.81 -5.80 4.60
N ASP A 59 -13.00 -6.69 4.05
CA ASP A 59 -13.18 -7.23 2.72
C ASP A 59 -14.36 -8.21 2.74
N ARG A 60 -15.40 -7.93 1.96
CA ARG A 60 -16.66 -8.70 1.95
C ARG A 60 -16.78 -9.62 0.73
N ASP A 61 -15.67 -9.99 0.12
CA ASP A 61 -15.65 -10.94 -1.00
C ASP A 61 -16.12 -12.37 -0.61
N GLY A 62 -16.43 -12.63 0.67
CA GLY A 62 -17.21 -13.80 1.10
C GLY A 62 -17.83 -13.69 2.50
N GLY A 63 -19.05 -14.21 2.67
CA GLY A 63 -19.69 -14.45 3.98
C GLY A 63 -19.66 -13.27 4.96
N ALA A 64 -19.15 -13.51 6.16
CA ALA A 64 -19.03 -12.49 7.21
C ALA A 64 -17.93 -11.44 6.94
N GLY A 65 -17.16 -11.58 5.86
CA GLY A 65 -16.03 -10.74 5.51
C GLY A 65 -14.75 -11.07 6.29
N THR A 66 -13.63 -10.63 5.73
CA THR A 66 -12.27 -10.79 6.25
C THR A 66 -11.71 -9.43 6.64
N CYS A 67 -11.18 -9.31 7.85
CA CYS A 67 -10.50 -8.12 8.32
C CYS A 67 -9.09 -8.04 7.74
N VAL A 68 -8.89 -7.07 6.85
CA VAL A 68 -7.63 -6.80 6.15
C VAL A 68 -7.02 -5.52 6.69
N CYS A 69 -5.72 -5.56 6.97
CA CYS A 69 -4.93 -4.42 7.41
C CYS A 69 -3.94 -3.98 6.34
N LEU A 70 -3.81 -2.68 6.18
CA LEU A 70 -2.72 -2.02 5.48
C LEU A 70 -1.82 -1.35 6.53
N HIS A 71 -0.55 -1.70 6.56
CA HIS A 71 0.41 -1.11 7.50
C HIS A 71 1.75 -0.85 6.84
N PRO A 72 2.60 0.04 7.38
CA PRO A 72 3.96 0.19 6.92
C PRO A 72 4.70 -1.14 7.07
N CYS A 73 5.36 -1.61 6.02
CA CYS A 73 6.25 -2.76 6.15
C CYS A 73 7.38 -2.41 7.11
N LEU A 74 7.59 -3.24 8.14
CA LEU A 74 8.80 -3.12 8.94
C LEU A 74 9.96 -3.52 8.02
N THR A 75 10.87 -2.58 7.76
CA THR A 75 12.06 -2.80 6.97
C THR A 75 13.07 -3.61 7.79
N ASP A 76 12.71 -4.81 8.21
CA ASP A 76 13.65 -5.77 8.80
C ASP A 76 13.83 -6.93 7.81
N ASN A 77 14.63 -6.62 6.78
CA ASN A 77 15.22 -7.48 5.75
C ASN A 77 14.33 -7.96 4.57
N PRO A 78 14.62 -7.48 3.32
CA PRO A 78 13.97 -7.97 2.09
C PRO A 78 14.56 -9.30 1.57
N HIS A 79 15.10 -10.18 2.42
CA HIS A 79 15.66 -11.47 2.01
C HIS A 79 15.66 -12.49 3.14
N MET A 80 14.70 -13.43 3.13
CA MET A 80 14.84 -14.79 3.68
C MET A 80 14.10 -15.77 2.76
#